data_AF-A0A2N5A2T8-F1
#
_entry.id   AF-A0A2N5A2T8-F1
#
_cell.length_a   1.000
_cell.length_b   1.000
_cell.length_c   1.000
_cell.angle_alpha   90.00
_cell.angle_beta   90.00
_cell.angle_gamma   90.00
#
_symmetry.space_group_name_H-M   'P 1'
#
loop_
_entity.id
_entity.type
_entity.pdbx_description
1 polymer ?
#
loop_
_entity_poly.entity_id
_entity_poly.type
_entity_poly.pdbx_seq_one_letter_code
_entity_poly.pdbx_strand_id
1 'polypeptide(L)'
;MSNQESPGGVTRRALLKSTALSSLALAAGGLTLPFTLRSAAAAVQQATGDNTRIVWGACSVNCGSRCALRLHVRDDEVVYVETDNTGDDRYGDHQVRACLRGRSIRRRINHPDRLNYPMKRVGKRGEGKFERISWQEALDILADRLKSTVAQ
;
A
#
# COMPACT_ATOMS: atom_id res chain seq x y z
N MET A 1 48.36 -13.28 -19.62
CA MET A 1 47.49 -13.77 -18.52
C MET A 1 46.52 -12.64 -18.22
N SER A 2 45.20 -12.70 -18.42
CA SER A 2 44.29 -13.82 -18.53
C SER A 2 43.07 -13.35 -19.34
N ASN A 3 42.67 -14.09 -20.36
CA ASN A 3 41.34 -13.95 -20.98
C ASN A 3 40.32 -14.48 -19.97
N GLN A 4 39.42 -13.63 -19.48
CA GLN A 4 38.24 -14.10 -18.75
C GLN A 4 37.11 -14.36 -19.73
N GLU A 5 37.01 -15.60 -20.20
CA GLU A 5 35.76 -16.14 -20.74
C GLU A 5 34.81 -16.41 -19.56
N SER A 6 33.66 -15.72 -19.54
CA SER A 6 32.56 -16.02 -18.62
C SER A 6 31.80 -17.27 -19.10
N PRO A 7 31.71 -18.36 -18.33
CA PRO A 7 30.91 -19.52 -18.67
C PRO A 7 29.46 -19.27 -18.23
N GLY A 8 28.56 -19.01 -19.18
CA GLY A 8 27.12 -18.92 -18.86
C GLY A 8 26.26 -18.04 -19.76
N GLY A 9 26.84 -17.36 -20.76
CA GLY A 9 26.06 -16.50 -21.67
C GLY A 9 25.34 -17.29 -22.76
N VAL A 10 24.01 -17.28 -22.78
CA VAL A 10 23.22 -17.76 -23.92
C VAL A 10 23.60 -16.92 -25.15
N THR A 11 24.13 -17.56 -26.19
CA THR A 11 24.54 -16.85 -27.41
C THR A 11 23.32 -16.36 -28.20
N ARG A 12 23.45 -15.21 -28.88
CA ARG A 12 22.37 -14.64 -29.72
C ARG A 12 21.82 -15.64 -30.75
N ARG A 13 22.68 -16.55 -31.23
CA ARG A 13 22.32 -17.63 -32.15
C ARG A 13 21.52 -18.75 -31.47
N ALA A 14 21.84 -19.08 -30.21
CA ALA A 14 21.05 -20.02 -29.42
C ALA A 14 19.66 -19.44 -29.08
N LEU A 15 19.58 -18.14 -28.82
CA LEU A 15 18.31 -17.41 -28.63
C LEU A 15 17.44 -17.49 -29.90
N LEU A 16 18.00 -17.17 -31.08
CA LEU A 16 17.25 -17.21 -32.34
C LEU A 16 16.74 -18.61 -32.70
N LYS A 17 17.55 -19.65 -32.43
CA LYS A 17 17.14 -21.05 -32.64
C LYS A 17 16.03 -21.50 -31.68
N SER A 18 16.04 -21.01 -30.43
CA SER A 18 15.00 -21.35 -29.45
C SER A 18 13.68 -20.63 -29.73
N THR A 19 13.70 -19.41 -30.29
CA THR A 19 12.48 -18.73 -30.79
C THR A 19 11.82 -19.48 -31.95
N ALA A 20 12.58 -20.04 -32.89
CA ALA A 20 12.03 -20.76 -34.04
C ALA A 20 11.28 -22.06 -33.65
N LEU A 21 11.78 -22.75 -32.62
CA LEU A 21 11.13 -23.95 -32.07
C LEU A 21 9.88 -23.61 -31.24
N SER A 22 9.91 -22.51 -30.49
CA SER A 22 8.75 -22.07 -29.70
C SER A 22 7.61 -21.53 -30.57
N SER A 23 7.90 -20.97 -31.76
CA SER A 23 6.86 -20.62 -32.74
C SER A 23 6.12 -21.82 -33.34
N LEU A 24 6.75 -23.01 -33.43
CA LEU A 24 6.06 -24.21 -33.91
C LEU A 24 5.07 -24.78 -32.89
N ALA A 25 5.37 -24.67 -31.59
CA ALA A 25 4.47 -25.11 -30.52
C ALA A 25 3.18 -24.28 -30.41
N LEU A 26 3.22 -23.02 -30.86
CA LEU A 26 2.05 -22.12 -30.91
C LEU A 26 1.03 -22.54 -31.99
N ALA A 27 1.48 -23.16 -33.08
CA ALA A 27 0.61 -23.56 -34.19
C ALA A 27 -0.15 -24.88 -33.95
N ALA A 28 0.33 -25.72 -33.03
CA ALA A 28 -0.23 -27.05 -32.75
C ALA A 28 -1.22 -27.10 -31.55
N GLY A 29 -1.76 -25.96 -31.11
CA GLY A 29 -2.75 -25.91 -30.04
C GLY A 29 -2.20 -26.06 -28.62
N GLY A 30 -0.88 -25.90 -28.42
CA GLY A 30 -0.21 -26.02 -27.11
C GLY A 30 -0.36 -24.81 -26.18
N LEU A 31 -1.13 -23.78 -26.55
CA LEU A 31 -1.50 -22.69 -25.63
C LEU A 31 -2.79 -23.06 -24.92
N THR A 32 -2.68 -23.45 -23.65
CA THR A 32 -3.79 -23.32 -22.72
C THR A 32 -4.18 -21.85 -22.68
N LEU A 33 -5.33 -21.54 -23.29
CA LEU A 33 -5.85 -20.18 -23.31
C LEU A 33 -5.99 -19.67 -21.87
N PRO A 34 -5.79 -18.37 -21.60
CA PRO A 34 -5.80 -17.81 -20.24
C PRO A 34 -7.12 -18.04 -19.47
N PHE A 35 -8.14 -18.56 -20.15
CA PHE A 35 -9.43 -18.95 -19.59
C PHE A 35 -9.35 -20.25 -18.76
N THR A 36 -8.44 -21.18 -19.07
CA THR A 36 -8.29 -22.44 -18.30
C THR A 36 -7.54 -22.23 -16.98
N LEU A 37 -6.76 -21.15 -16.87
CA LEU A 37 -6.14 -20.70 -15.62
C LEU A 37 -7.13 -20.04 -14.65
N ARG A 38 -8.34 -19.67 -15.09
CA ARG A 38 -9.36 -19.08 -14.21
C ARG A 38 -9.78 -20.03 -13.10
N SER A 39 -9.87 -21.34 -13.38
CA SER A 39 -10.26 -22.33 -12.37
C SER A 39 -9.18 -22.48 -11.29
N ALA A 40 -7.90 -22.44 -11.68
CA ALA A 40 -6.79 -22.45 -10.73
C ALA A 40 -6.71 -21.14 -9.93
N ALA A 41 -6.90 -19.99 -10.58
CA ALA A 41 -6.95 -18.69 -9.90
C ALA A 41 -8.14 -18.59 -8.93
N ALA A 42 -9.31 -19.08 -9.33
CA ALA A 42 -10.50 -19.14 -8.47
C ALA A 42 -10.30 -20.12 -7.30
N ALA A 43 -9.66 -21.26 -7.53
CA ALA A 43 -9.32 -22.20 -6.46
C ALA A 43 -8.33 -21.61 -5.45
N VAL A 44 -7.34 -20.84 -5.92
CA VAL A 44 -6.40 -20.11 -5.04
C VAL A 44 -7.13 -19.01 -4.27
N GLN A 45 -8.02 -18.25 -4.92
CA GLN A 45 -8.84 -17.21 -4.28
C GLN A 45 -9.79 -17.80 -3.23
N GLN A 46 -10.33 -19.00 -3.47
CA GLN A 46 -11.24 -19.69 -2.58
C GLN A 46 -10.52 -20.40 -1.43
N ALA A 47 -9.29 -20.89 -1.67
CA ALA A 47 -8.42 -21.46 -0.64
C ALA A 47 -7.82 -20.42 0.31
N THR A 48 -7.68 -19.16 -0.15
CA THR A 48 -7.12 -18.08 0.67
C THR A 48 -8.14 -17.43 1.61
N GLY A 49 -9.45 -17.70 1.44
CA GLY A 49 -10.51 -17.18 2.30
C GLY A 49 -10.55 -15.65 2.30
N ASP A 50 -11.51 -15.04 1.62
CA ASP A 50 -11.60 -13.58 1.61
C ASP A 50 -12.10 -13.06 2.98
N ASN A 51 -11.18 -12.80 3.91
CA ASN A 51 -11.44 -12.16 5.20
C ASN A 51 -11.51 -10.62 5.08
N THR A 52 -11.67 -10.09 3.86
CA THR A 52 -11.79 -8.65 3.64
C THR A 52 -13.08 -8.13 4.28
N ARG A 53 -12.95 -7.15 5.16
CA ARG A 53 -14.07 -6.41 5.73
C ARG A 53 -14.02 -4.95 5.34
N ILE A 54 -15.19 -4.34 5.20
CA ILE A 54 -15.31 -2.91 4.88
C ILE A 54 -15.48 -2.12 6.17
N VAL A 55 -14.60 -1.15 6.39
CA VAL A 55 -14.61 -0.25 7.55
C VAL A 55 -14.82 1.17 7.06
N TRP A 56 -15.75 1.88 7.68
CA TRP A 56 -15.97 3.30 7.38
C TRP A 56 -14.91 4.17 8.06
N GLY A 57 -14.36 5.10 7.31
CA GLY A 57 -13.46 6.14 7.78
C GLY A 57 -13.72 7.46 7.08
N ALA A 58 -12.91 8.47 7.40
CA ALA A 58 -12.99 9.78 6.78
C ALA A 58 -11.64 10.19 6.21
N CYS A 59 -11.67 10.94 5.11
CA CYS A 59 -10.47 11.53 4.54
C CYS A 59 -9.90 12.60 5.49
N SER A 60 -8.66 12.41 5.95
CA SER A 60 -7.98 13.33 6.87
C SER A 60 -7.23 14.47 6.15
N VAL A 61 -7.32 14.55 4.82
CA VAL A 61 -6.71 15.65 4.04
C VAL A 61 -7.46 16.94 4.31
N ASN A 62 -6.72 18.03 4.58
CA ASN A 62 -7.29 19.35 4.86
C ASN A 62 -7.77 20.06 3.58
N CYS A 63 -8.73 19.47 2.86
CA CYS A 63 -9.40 20.08 1.71
C CYS A 63 -10.81 20.60 2.03
N GLY A 64 -11.23 20.55 3.30
CA GLY A 64 -12.55 20.99 3.76
C GLY A 64 -13.67 19.96 3.62
N SER A 65 -13.61 19.05 2.65
CA SER A 65 -14.73 18.15 2.33
C SER A 65 -14.91 16.97 3.30
N ARG A 66 -13.85 16.48 3.95
CA ARG A 66 -13.89 15.33 4.89
C ARG A 66 -14.66 14.11 4.35
N CYS A 67 -14.46 13.80 3.07
CA CYS A 67 -15.19 12.75 2.35
C CYS A 67 -15.20 11.41 3.10
N ALA A 68 -16.33 10.69 3.05
CA ALA A 68 -16.44 9.34 3.57
C ALA A 68 -15.60 8.37 2.74
N LEU A 69 -14.90 7.47 3.43
CA LEU A 69 -14.06 6.44 2.85
C LEU A 69 -14.53 5.07 3.30
N ARG A 70 -14.64 4.15 2.35
CA ARG A 70 -14.85 2.73 2.64
C ARG A 70 -13.50 2.04 2.49
N LEU A 71 -12.93 1.61 3.61
CA LEU A 71 -11.62 0.98 3.71
C LEU A 71 -11.81 -0.53 3.64
N HIS A 72 -11.20 -1.17 2.65
CA HIS A 72 -11.16 -2.62 2.53
C HIS A 72 -9.97 -3.10 3.35
N VAL A 73 -10.26 -3.78 4.46
CA VAL A 73 -9.26 -4.25 5.42
C VAL A 73 -9.15 -5.75 5.32
N ARG A 74 -7.93 -6.25 5.09
CA ARG A 74 -7.60 -7.67 4.99
C ARG A 74 -6.33 -7.92 5.80
N ASP A 75 -6.34 -8.92 6.67
CA ASP A 75 -5.20 -9.24 7.55
C ASP A 75 -4.67 -8.01 8.34
N ASP A 76 -5.60 -7.23 8.90
CA ASP A 76 -5.35 -5.94 9.59
C ASP A 76 -4.62 -4.85 8.77
N GLU A 77 -4.55 -5.01 7.45
CA GLU A 77 -4.02 -4.01 6.52
C GLU A 77 -5.12 -3.43 5.62
N VAL A 78 -5.07 -2.11 5.39
CA VAL A 78 -5.92 -1.45 4.38
C VAL A 78 -5.39 -1.73 2.98
N VAL A 79 -6.01 -2.66 2.25
CA VAL A 79 -5.58 -3.07 0.90
C VAL A 79 -6.16 -2.19 -0.20
N TYR A 80 -7.37 -1.65 0.01
CA TYR A 80 -8.05 -0.80 -0.96
C TYR A 80 -8.92 0.26 -0.27
N VAL A 81 -9.12 1.39 -0.95
CA VAL A 81 -9.94 2.51 -0.45
C VAL A 81 -10.83 2.98 -1.58
N GLU A 82 -12.13 2.89 -1.36
CA GLU A 82 -13.14 3.41 -2.27
C GLU A 82 -13.88 4.61 -1.66
N THR A 83 -14.61 5.30 -2.52
CA THR A 83 -15.53 6.35 -2.11
C THR A 83 -16.83 5.73 -1.59
N ASP A 84 -17.62 6.50 -0.85
CA ASP A 84 -19.03 6.19 -0.71
C ASP A 84 -19.70 5.97 -2.08
N ASN A 85 -20.39 4.84 -2.19
CA ASN A 85 -21.13 4.36 -3.35
C ASN A 85 -22.44 3.67 -2.93
N THR A 86 -22.94 3.88 -1.69
CA THR A 86 -24.12 3.18 -1.17
C THR A 86 -25.45 3.92 -1.36
N GLY A 87 -25.41 5.14 -1.91
CA GLY A 87 -26.59 5.97 -2.20
C GLY A 87 -26.56 6.56 -3.61
N ASP A 88 -27.57 7.38 -3.90
CA ASP A 88 -27.73 8.07 -5.18
C ASP A 88 -27.14 9.49 -5.13
N ASP A 89 -26.78 10.05 -6.28
CA ASP A 89 -26.32 11.43 -6.37
C ASP A 89 -27.47 12.38 -6.68
N ARG A 90 -28.20 12.77 -5.64
CA ARG A 90 -29.38 13.63 -5.76
C ARG A 90 -29.07 15.04 -5.31
N TYR A 91 -29.59 16.03 -6.05
CA TYR A 91 -29.44 17.43 -5.66
C TYR A 91 -30.05 17.71 -4.29
N GLY A 92 -29.24 18.22 -3.36
CA GLY A 92 -29.59 18.46 -1.95
C GLY A 92 -29.30 17.29 -1.00
N ASP A 93 -28.96 16.10 -1.51
CA ASP A 93 -28.57 14.91 -0.74
C ASP A 93 -27.42 14.19 -1.47
N HIS A 94 -26.41 14.96 -1.84
CA HIS A 94 -25.31 14.49 -2.65
C HIS A 94 -24.36 13.61 -1.85
N GLN A 95 -23.89 12.53 -2.47
CA GLN A 95 -22.77 11.76 -1.94
C GLN A 95 -21.50 12.61 -1.89
N VAL A 96 -20.86 12.67 -0.72
CA VAL A 96 -19.58 13.35 -0.55
C VAL A 96 -18.45 12.43 -1.02
N ARG A 97 -18.28 12.34 -2.34
CA ARG A 97 -17.34 11.38 -2.95
C ARG A 97 -15.89 11.74 -2.72
N ALA A 98 -15.07 10.72 -2.46
CA ALA A 98 -13.65 10.87 -2.25
C ALA A 98 -12.88 11.08 -3.57
N CYS A 99 -12.10 12.16 -3.63
CA CYS A 99 -11.17 12.40 -4.74
C CYS A 99 -9.99 11.40 -4.75
N LEU A 100 -9.17 11.44 -5.81
CA LEU A 100 -8.00 10.56 -5.96
C LEU A 100 -7.01 10.62 -4.78
N ARG A 101 -6.87 11.80 -4.16
CA ARG A 101 -6.01 11.99 -2.97
C ARG A 101 -6.60 11.31 -1.72
N GLY A 102 -7.92 11.31 -1.57
CA GLY A 102 -8.59 10.61 -0.48
C GLY A 102 -8.47 9.09 -0.62
N ARG A 103 -8.70 8.59 -1.84
CA ARG A 103 -8.57 7.15 -2.14
C ARG A 103 -7.12 6.62 -2.09
N SER A 104 -6.12 7.50 -2.10
CA SER A 104 -4.72 7.11 -1.94
C SER A 104 -4.23 7.12 -0.49
N ILE A 105 -5.10 7.40 0.50
CA ILE A 105 -4.72 7.54 1.91
C ILE A 105 -4.01 6.29 2.47
N ARG A 106 -4.31 5.09 1.96
CA ARG A 106 -3.61 3.84 2.36
C ARG A 106 -2.09 3.94 2.21
N ARG A 107 -1.61 4.70 1.21
CA ARG A 107 -0.16 4.91 1.00
C ARG A 107 0.50 5.64 2.16
N ARG A 108 -0.25 6.46 2.92
CA ARG A 108 0.23 7.11 4.15
C ARG A 108 0.12 6.19 5.36
N ILE A 109 -0.95 5.40 5.45
CA ILE A 109 -1.20 4.47 6.56
C ILE A 109 -0.15 3.35 6.58
N ASN A 110 0.22 2.82 5.41
CA ASN A 110 1.14 1.69 5.28
C ASN A 110 2.54 2.13 4.82
N HIS A 111 2.87 3.42 4.90
CA HIS A 111 4.17 3.91 4.46
C HIS A 111 5.30 3.35 5.34
N PRO A 112 6.45 2.90 4.78
CA PRO A 112 7.57 2.41 5.58
C PRO A 112 8.09 3.47 6.57
N ASP A 113 8.13 4.74 6.15
CA ASP A 113 8.58 5.85 7.00
C ASP A 113 7.49 6.40 7.93
N ARG A 114 6.37 5.68 8.12
CA ARG A 114 5.29 6.15 9.00
C ARG A 114 5.78 6.25 10.44
N LEU A 115 5.48 7.36 11.08
CA LEU A 115 5.73 7.56 12.50
C LEU A 115 4.80 6.66 13.33
N ASN A 116 5.34 5.55 13.83
CA ASN A 116 4.59 4.54 14.59
C ASN A 116 4.74 4.68 16.11
N TYR A 117 5.72 5.46 16.57
CA TYR A 117 6.05 5.61 17.99
C TYR A 117 6.31 7.07 18.36
N PRO A 118 6.13 7.44 19.63
CA PRO A 118 6.62 8.72 20.16
C PRO A 118 8.14 8.82 20.02
N MET A 119 8.61 9.99 19.57
CA MET A 119 10.02 10.27 19.32
C MET A 119 10.43 11.55 20.05
N LYS A 120 11.53 11.50 20.79
CA LYS A 120 12.10 12.63 21.54
C LYS A 120 13.33 13.16 20.82
N ARG A 121 13.41 14.47 20.66
CA ARG A 121 14.55 15.11 20.00
C ARG A 121 15.76 15.11 20.94
N VAL A 122 16.90 14.60 20.46
CA VAL A 122 18.16 14.53 21.20
C VAL A 122 19.25 15.49 20.69
N GLY A 123 19.10 16.04 19.47
CA GLY A 123 20.01 17.03 18.88
C GLY A 123 19.42 18.44 18.80
N LYS A 124 20.11 19.36 18.10
CA LYS A 124 19.55 20.69 17.80
C LYS A 124 18.34 20.56 16.86
N ARG A 125 17.44 21.55 16.91
CA ARG A 125 16.26 21.59 16.02
C ARG A 125 16.73 21.67 14.56
N GLY A 126 16.20 20.79 13.72
CA GLY A 126 16.58 20.69 12.30
C GLY A 126 17.58 19.58 11.98
N GLU A 127 18.27 18.99 12.97
CA GLU A 127 19.26 17.91 12.73
C GLU A 127 18.63 16.53 12.46
N GLY A 128 17.33 16.37 12.66
CA GLY A 128 16.65 15.08 12.46
C GLY A 128 17.02 13.98 13.48
N LYS A 129 17.69 14.33 14.59
CA LYS A 129 18.13 13.37 15.61
C LYS A 129 17.05 13.14 16.67
N PHE A 130 16.51 11.93 16.68
CA PHE A 130 15.48 11.51 17.63
C PHE A 130 15.78 10.14 18.23
N GLU A 131 15.37 9.94 19.47
CA GLU A 131 15.31 8.64 20.14
C GLU A 131 13.84 8.24 20.33
N ARG A 132 13.55 6.93 20.27
CA ARG A 132 12.21 6.40 20.56
C ARG A 132 12.00 6.42 22.07
N ILE A 133 10.84 6.91 22.49
CA ILE A 133 10.42 6.90 23.90
C ILE A 133 9.06 6.21 24.07
N SER A 134 8.68 5.92 25.31
CA SER A 134 7.36 5.38 25.63
C SER A 134 6.28 6.47 25.55
N TRP A 135 5.01 6.04 25.41
CA TRP A 135 3.88 6.96 25.51
C TRP A 135 3.78 7.63 26.88
N GLN A 136 4.04 6.89 27.96
CA GLN A 136 4.02 7.43 29.31
C GLN A 136 5.06 8.54 29.48
N GLU A 137 6.31 8.27 29.10
CA GLU A 137 7.39 9.29 29.15
C GLU A 137 7.04 10.52 28.29
N ALA A 138 6.50 10.30 27.08
CA ALA A 138 6.14 11.41 26.19
C ALA A 138 5.09 12.33 26.82
N LEU A 139 4.06 11.75 27.44
CA LEU A 139 2.99 12.50 28.08
C LEU A 139 3.46 13.20 29.35
N ASP A 140 4.28 12.56 30.18
CA ASP A 140 4.83 13.16 31.40
C ASP A 140 5.69 14.38 31.06
N ILE A 141 6.60 14.26 30.07
CA ILE A 141 7.42 15.38 29.59
C ILE A 141 6.54 16.55 29.13
N LEU A 142 5.49 16.28 28.36
CA LEU A 142 4.59 17.32 27.85
C LEU A 142 3.81 18.00 28.98
N ALA A 143 3.26 17.21 29.91
CA ALA A 143 2.49 17.72 31.03
C ALA A 143 3.34 18.61 31.95
N ASP A 144 4.56 18.18 32.29
CA ASP A 144 5.46 18.95 33.15
C ASP A 144 5.90 20.26 32.49
N ARG A 145 6.19 20.23 31.19
CA ARG A 145 6.51 21.45 30.42
C ARG A 145 5.35 22.42 30.35
N LEU A 146 4.13 21.91 30.18
CA LEU A 146 2.93 22.75 30.17
C LEU A 146 2.71 23.40 31.54
N LYS A 147 2.75 22.62 32.63
CA LYS A 147 2.64 23.14 34.01
C LYS A 147 3.68 24.22 34.29
N SER A 148 4.94 23.97 33.91
CA SER A 148 6.03 24.94 34.09
C SER A 148 5.81 26.22 33.29
N THR A 149 5.23 26.16 32.09
CA THR A 149 4.89 27.34 31.29
C THR A 149 3.75 28.14 31.91
N VAL A 150 2.73 27.46 32.46
CA VAL A 150 1.58 28.12 33.09
C VAL A 150 1.93 28.76 34.44
N ALA A 151 2.90 28.20 35.16
CA ALA A 151 3.35 28.72 36.44
C ALA A 151 4.32 29.92 36.32
N GLN A 152 4.75 30.27 35.11
CA GLN A 152 5.57 31.46 34.81
C GLN A 152 4.68 32.69 34.63
#